data_AF-A0A1Y5JT19-F1
#
_entry.id   AF-A0A1Y5JT19-F1
#
_cell.length_a   1.000
_cell.length_b   1.000
_cell.length_c   1.000
_cell.angle_alpha   90.00
_cell.angle_beta   90.00
_cell.angle_gamma   90.00
#
_symmetry.space_group_name_H-M   'P 1'
#
loop_
_entity.id
_entity.type
_entity.pdbx_description
1 polymer ?
#
loop_
_entity_poly.entity_id
_entity_poly.type
_entity_poly.pdbx_seq_one_letter_code
_entity_poly.pdbx_strand_id
1 'polypeptide(L)'
;MKVPALILCLSLAFSGYVSADDSLNKQFKSAYQGYLAAQQTTDDALPFAEQAYKLGKKVYGLQSDNTANLAVNYANEIANTNKELKAKRYQLFNSAYEILLNNHSAKSLELVDPLSGMANSAPSANRAADLYEQVIELLDKQGLPKLAADLKLSAAKDFAYNYRGSKYLTARKYLEQADEYYSKNLPENSVERIKADFLVAAFAQGKKRYSTAIERLNRVVSVFDKELSFDHQAELSAHSKLVYLYEKEGQSDEATKHCIAIAKMVPWKEDQEQTPLYREPPEYPMNKVKQRRDGYVQMRFDVSKTGFVENIEVIKSKGGTAFEREAVKAMEKWRYAPKFENGQAVVATTEVQLDFRIGS
;
A
#
# COMPACT_ATOMS: atom_id res chain seq x y z
N MET A 1 -4.51 1.91 4.96
CA MET A 1 -3.98 2.74 6.06
C MET A 1 -3.89 4.19 5.61
N LYS A 2 -4.79 5.04 6.10
CA LYS A 2 -4.61 6.50 6.03
C LYS A 2 -3.25 6.81 6.69
N VAL A 3 -2.44 7.67 6.09
CA VAL A 3 -1.21 8.16 6.74
C VAL A 3 -1.68 8.83 8.04
N PRO A 4 -1.10 8.54 9.21
CA PRO A 4 -1.42 9.31 10.40
C PRO A 4 -1.00 10.74 10.09
N ALA A 5 -1.97 11.64 9.89
CA ALA A 5 -1.71 13.06 9.99
C ALA A 5 -1.07 13.29 11.37
N LEU A 6 -0.08 14.17 11.45
CA LEU A 6 0.31 14.69 12.74
C LEU A 6 -0.91 15.50 13.23
N ILE A 7 -1.82 14.85 13.94
CA ILE A 7 -2.93 15.55 14.59
C ILE A 7 -2.28 16.31 15.74
N LEU A 8 -1.73 17.48 15.43
CA LEU A 8 -1.52 18.52 16.42
C LEU A 8 -2.91 18.85 16.96
N CYS A 9 -3.29 18.19 18.05
CA CYS A 9 -4.45 18.51 18.85
C CYS A 9 -4.24 19.91 19.45
N LEU A 10 -4.45 20.94 18.64
CA LEU A 10 -4.57 22.31 19.13
C LEU A 10 -5.94 22.42 19.79
N SER A 11 -5.91 22.55 21.11
CA SER A 11 -7.07 22.91 21.93
C SER A 11 -7.61 24.26 21.44
N LEU A 12 -8.75 24.25 20.75
CA LEU A 12 -9.44 25.45 20.31
C LEU A 12 -10.06 26.15 21.53
N ALA A 13 -9.40 27.17 22.05
CA ALA A 13 -9.99 28.06 23.05
C ALA A 13 -11.02 28.97 22.38
N PHE A 14 -12.27 28.91 22.83
CA PHE A 14 -13.35 29.80 22.37
C PHE A 14 -13.59 30.89 23.42
N SER A 15 -13.38 32.16 23.06
CA SER A 15 -13.87 33.32 23.79
C SER A 15 -15.30 33.61 23.34
N GLY A 16 -16.26 33.57 24.27
CA GLY A 16 -17.69 33.65 23.98
C GLY A 16 -18.18 35.05 23.64
N TYR A 17 -18.98 35.16 22.57
CA TYR A 17 -19.94 36.24 22.33
C TYR A 17 -21.20 35.66 21.65
N VAL A 18 -22.39 36.09 22.11
CA VAL A 18 -23.70 35.58 21.70
C VAL A 18 -24.42 36.60 20.81
N SER A 19 -24.50 36.34 19.50
CA SER A 19 -25.53 36.81 18.54
C SER A 19 -25.20 36.26 17.14
N ALA A 20 -26.14 35.63 16.40
CA ALA A 20 -26.02 35.05 15.03
C ALA A 20 -24.83 34.08 14.77
N ASP A 21 -23.64 34.49 15.17
CA ASP A 21 -22.41 33.76 15.47
C ASP A 21 -22.67 32.46 16.26
N ASP A 22 -23.65 32.42 17.17
CA ASP A 22 -23.97 31.20 17.93
C ASP A 22 -24.53 30.06 17.04
N SER A 23 -25.32 30.40 16.03
CA SER A 23 -25.83 29.40 15.06
C SER A 23 -24.72 28.91 14.13
N LEU A 24 -23.85 29.82 13.67
CA LEU A 24 -22.70 29.47 12.82
C LEU A 24 -21.70 28.60 13.58
N ASN A 25 -21.35 28.97 14.81
CA ASN A 25 -20.46 28.20 15.67
C ASN A 25 -21.04 26.83 16.02
N LYS A 26 -22.35 26.73 16.28
CA LYS A 26 -23.03 25.45 16.49
C LYS A 26 -22.99 24.55 15.24
N GLN A 27 -23.24 25.11 14.06
CA GLN A 27 -23.13 24.37 12.79
C GLN A 27 -21.70 23.89 12.54
N PHE A 28 -20.71 24.77 12.74
CA PHE A 28 -19.29 24.40 12.62
C PHE A 28 -18.93 23.27 13.57
N LYS A 29 -19.29 23.41 14.86
CA LYS A 29 -19.02 22.40 15.89
C LYS A 29 -19.66 21.06 15.54
N SER A 30 -20.91 21.06 15.06
CA SER A 30 -21.58 19.85 14.60
C SER A 30 -20.86 19.19 13.43
N ALA A 31 -20.43 19.97 12.43
CA ALA A 31 -19.69 19.44 11.28
C ALA A 31 -18.33 18.87 11.69
N TYR A 32 -17.59 19.57 12.55
CA TYR A 32 -16.29 19.11 13.03
C TYR A 32 -16.39 17.88 13.94
N GLN A 33 -17.40 17.81 14.81
CA GLN A 33 -17.69 16.60 15.61
C GLN A 33 -18.07 15.41 14.72
N GLY A 34 -18.86 15.64 13.67
CA GLY A 34 -19.16 14.61 12.66
C GLY A 34 -17.89 14.12 11.95
N TYR A 35 -16.98 15.04 11.60
CA TYR A 35 -15.67 14.68 11.04
C TYR A 35 -14.85 13.82 12.01
N LEU A 36 -14.73 14.22 13.28
CA LEU A 36 -14.00 13.45 14.30
C LEU A 36 -14.60 12.06 14.54
N ALA A 37 -15.94 11.95 14.56
CA ALA A 37 -16.62 10.68 14.70
C ALA A 37 -16.35 9.76 13.49
N ALA A 38 -16.43 10.30 12.27
CA ALA A 38 -16.15 9.56 11.04
C ALA A 38 -14.69 9.09 10.93
N GLN A 39 -13.72 9.76 11.58
CA GLN A 39 -12.33 9.28 11.65
C GLN A 39 -12.15 8.03 12.52
N GLN A 40 -13.08 7.77 13.45
CA GLN A 40 -13.03 6.60 14.33
C GLN A 40 -13.78 5.39 13.76
N THR A 41 -14.51 5.58 12.67
CA THR A 41 -15.34 4.57 12.01
C THR A 41 -14.87 4.35 10.57
N THR A 42 -15.56 3.48 9.82
CA THR A 42 -15.35 3.31 8.37
C THR A 42 -16.17 4.29 7.54
N ASP A 43 -16.82 5.27 8.18
CA ASP A 43 -17.73 6.19 7.52
C ASP A 43 -16.99 7.22 6.65
N ASP A 44 -17.69 7.75 5.65
CA ASP A 44 -17.14 8.78 4.79
C ASP A 44 -17.04 10.13 5.54
N ALA A 45 -15.82 10.52 5.89
CA ALA A 45 -15.53 11.77 6.57
C ALA A 45 -15.50 12.99 5.63
N LEU A 46 -15.52 12.79 4.31
CA LEU A 46 -15.35 13.85 3.32
C LEU A 46 -16.43 14.95 3.41
N PRO A 47 -17.74 14.65 3.52
CA PRO A 47 -18.77 15.69 3.60
C PRO A 47 -18.62 16.55 4.86
N PHE A 48 -18.26 15.92 5.98
CA PHE A 48 -18.05 16.62 7.25
C PHE A 48 -16.80 17.51 7.21
N ALA A 49 -15.70 17.02 6.64
CA ALA A 49 -14.47 17.78 6.47
C ALA A 49 -14.68 19.00 5.56
N GLU A 50 -15.40 18.83 4.45
CA GLU A 50 -15.77 19.92 3.55
C GLU A 50 -16.62 20.97 4.26
N GLN A 51 -17.66 20.55 4.99
CA GLN A 51 -18.55 21.45 5.70
C GLN A 51 -17.82 22.19 6.82
N ALA A 52 -16.99 21.49 7.59
CA ALA A 52 -16.17 22.09 8.64
C ALA A 52 -15.21 23.15 8.08
N TYR A 53 -14.57 22.90 6.93
CA TYR A 53 -13.74 23.89 6.26
C TYR A 53 -14.53 25.11 5.75
N LYS A 54 -15.69 24.89 5.11
CA LYS A 54 -16.55 25.99 4.62
C LYS A 54 -17.05 26.89 5.75
N LEU A 55 -17.49 26.30 6.87
CA LEU A 55 -17.98 27.04 8.04
C LEU A 55 -16.82 27.66 8.83
N GLY A 56 -15.72 26.93 9.00
CA GLY A 56 -14.52 27.39 9.70
C GLY A 56 -13.91 28.65 9.09
N LYS A 57 -13.92 28.79 7.76
CA LYS A 57 -13.54 30.05 7.09
C LYS A 57 -14.33 31.27 7.55
N LYS A 58 -15.61 31.08 7.89
CA LYS A 58 -16.49 32.15 8.39
C LYS A 58 -16.30 32.39 9.88
N VAL A 59 -16.04 31.33 10.64
CA VAL A 59 -15.82 31.38 12.10
C VAL A 59 -14.47 31.99 12.45
N TYR A 60 -13.39 31.50 11.84
CA TYR A 60 -12.01 31.88 12.19
C TYR A 60 -11.43 32.96 11.27
N GLY A 61 -12.07 33.22 10.13
CA GLY A 61 -11.55 34.11 9.09
C GLY A 61 -10.60 33.40 8.12
N LEU A 62 -10.37 34.04 6.96
CA LEU A 62 -9.66 33.43 5.83
C LEU A 62 -8.16 33.21 6.06
N GLN A 63 -7.55 33.96 6.98
CA GLN A 63 -6.11 33.93 7.25
C GLN A 63 -5.78 33.30 8.61
N SER A 64 -6.71 32.58 9.24
CA SER A 64 -6.43 31.90 10.52
C SER A 64 -5.75 30.55 10.30
N ASP A 65 -4.84 30.18 11.19
CA ASP A 65 -4.25 28.84 11.26
C ASP A 65 -5.32 27.74 11.34
N ASN A 66 -6.42 28.00 12.05
CA ASN A 66 -7.53 27.05 12.15
C ASN A 66 -8.17 26.80 10.78
N THR A 67 -8.29 27.84 9.94
CA THR A 67 -8.76 27.71 8.56
C THR A 67 -7.79 26.89 7.72
N ALA A 68 -6.48 27.09 7.87
CA ALA A 68 -5.47 26.30 7.19
C ALA A 68 -5.51 24.82 7.60
N ASN A 69 -5.60 24.54 8.89
CA ASN A 69 -5.71 23.18 9.42
C ASN A 69 -6.99 22.47 8.95
N LEU A 70 -8.11 23.19 8.84
CA LEU A 70 -9.34 22.65 8.25
C LEU A 70 -9.20 22.37 6.75
N ALA A 71 -8.43 23.18 6.01
CA ALA A 71 -8.13 22.91 4.61
C ALA A 71 -7.27 21.63 4.46
N VAL A 72 -6.28 21.43 5.33
CA VAL A 72 -5.47 20.20 5.41
C VAL A 72 -6.37 18.98 5.68
N ASN A 73 -7.26 19.06 6.68
CA ASN A 73 -8.21 17.98 6.98
C ASN A 73 -9.10 17.64 5.78
N TYR A 74 -9.68 18.67 5.13
CA TYR A 74 -10.49 18.46 3.94
C TYR A 74 -9.69 17.84 2.78
N ALA A 75 -8.48 18.34 2.52
CA ALA A 75 -7.61 17.79 1.49
C ALA A 75 -7.26 16.31 1.74
N ASN A 76 -7.05 15.93 3.00
CA ASN A 76 -6.72 14.56 3.37
C ASN A 76 -7.86 13.57 3.06
N GLU A 77 -9.11 13.98 3.19
CA GLU A 77 -10.29 13.13 2.89
C GLU A 77 -10.59 12.98 1.39
N ILE A 78 -10.08 13.86 0.53
CA ILE A 78 -10.29 13.74 -0.92
C ILE A 78 -9.44 12.58 -1.46
N ALA A 79 -9.99 11.64 -2.23
CA ALA A 79 -9.20 10.51 -2.74
C ALA A 79 -8.03 10.95 -3.67
N ASN A 80 -6.84 10.36 -3.48
CA ASN A 80 -5.66 10.61 -4.32
C ASN A 80 -5.59 9.65 -5.53
N THR A 81 -6.63 9.63 -6.36
CA THR A 81 -6.77 8.63 -7.44
C THR A 81 -6.68 9.23 -8.83
N ASN A 82 -7.56 10.18 -9.16
CA ASN A 82 -7.62 10.80 -10.49
C ASN A 82 -7.02 12.22 -10.50
N LYS A 83 -6.76 12.75 -11.71
CA LYS A 83 -6.08 14.04 -11.92
C LYS A 83 -6.84 15.23 -11.31
N GLU A 84 -8.17 15.23 -11.38
CA GLU A 84 -9.01 16.31 -10.86
C GLU A 84 -8.97 16.35 -9.33
N LEU A 85 -9.15 15.20 -8.68
CA LEU A 85 -9.07 15.10 -7.23
C LEU A 85 -7.68 15.44 -6.71
N LYS A 86 -6.61 15.02 -7.42
CA LYS A 86 -5.23 15.42 -7.12
C LYS A 86 -5.05 16.94 -7.19
N ALA A 87 -5.56 17.58 -8.23
CA ALA A 87 -5.47 19.04 -8.37
C ALA A 87 -6.23 19.75 -7.23
N LYS A 88 -7.41 19.27 -6.85
CA LYS A 88 -8.20 19.81 -5.73
C LYS A 88 -7.46 19.66 -4.39
N ARG A 89 -6.87 18.49 -4.12
CA ARG A 89 -6.00 18.25 -2.95
C ARG A 89 -4.85 19.25 -2.93
N TYR A 90 -4.12 19.37 -4.04
CA TYR A 90 -2.96 20.25 -4.15
C TYR A 90 -3.33 21.72 -3.87
N GLN A 91 -4.46 22.19 -4.40
CA GLN A 91 -4.94 23.56 -4.17
C GLN A 91 -5.30 23.82 -2.70
N LEU A 92 -5.94 22.87 -2.03
CA LEU A 92 -6.28 23.00 -0.61
C LEU A 92 -5.02 23.03 0.28
N PHE A 93 -4.05 22.14 0.00
CA PHE A 93 -2.77 22.16 0.71
C PHE A 93 -1.96 23.44 0.42
N ASN A 94 -1.97 23.93 -0.83
CA ASN A 94 -1.32 25.20 -1.18
C ASN A 94 -1.96 26.38 -0.45
N SER A 95 -3.30 26.43 -0.37
CA SER A 95 -4.01 27.45 0.39
C SER A 95 -3.65 27.39 1.89
N ALA A 96 -3.55 26.19 2.48
CA ALA A 96 -3.11 26.03 3.86
C ALA A 96 -1.66 26.50 4.06
N TYR A 97 -0.76 26.12 3.14
CA TYR A 97 0.64 26.55 3.14
C TYR A 97 0.77 28.07 3.10
N GLU A 98 0.05 28.75 2.22
CA GLU A 98 0.10 30.22 2.10
C GLU A 98 -0.36 30.92 3.39
N ILE A 99 -1.45 30.46 4.00
CA ILE A 99 -1.94 31.01 5.28
C ILE A 99 -0.90 30.81 6.38
N LEU A 100 -0.39 29.59 6.53
CA LEU A 100 0.56 29.27 7.60
C LEU A 100 1.91 29.95 7.40
N LEU A 101 2.37 30.10 6.16
CA LEU A 101 3.60 30.84 5.85
C LEU A 101 3.48 32.34 6.14
N ASN A 102 2.28 32.92 6.01
CA ASN A 102 2.05 34.32 6.36
C ASN A 102 2.00 34.54 7.88
N ASN A 103 1.49 33.55 8.62
CA ASN A 103 1.31 33.64 10.07
C ASN A 103 2.56 33.21 10.85
N HIS A 104 3.40 32.36 10.26
CA HIS A 104 4.55 31.74 10.90
C HIS A 104 5.84 31.97 10.11
N SER A 105 6.98 31.67 10.74
CA SER A 105 8.26 31.75 10.03
C SER A 105 8.37 30.68 8.93
N ALA A 106 9.16 30.90 7.88
CA ALA A 106 9.44 29.89 6.84
C ALA A 106 10.11 28.60 7.36
N LYS A 107 10.48 28.54 8.65
CA LYS A 107 11.07 27.38 9.33
C LYS A 107 10.08 26.69 10.28
N SER A 108 8.84 27.13 10.32
CA SER A 108 7.80 26.61 11.23
C SER A 108 7.42 25.15 10.90
N LEU A 109 7.11 24.36 11.93
CA LEU A 109 6.67 22.97 11.78
C LEU A 109 5.24 22.85 11.25
N GLU A 110 4.45 23.91 11.41
CA GLU A 110 3.11 24.05 10.87
C GLU A 110 3.10 23.93 9.33
N LEU A 111 4.25 24.19 8.66
CA LEU A 111 4.40 24.03 7.22
C LEU A 111 4.57 22.57 6.76
N VAL A 112 4.88 21.64 7.67
CA VAL A 112 5.21 20.24 7.32
C VAL A 112 4.05 19.52 6.65
N ASP A 113 2.86 19.58 7.25
CA ASP A 113 1.66 18.90 6.73
C ASP A 113 1.21 19.43 5.36
N PRO A 114 1.04 20.75 5.14
CA PRO A 114 0.66 21.24 3.83
C PRO A 114 1.75 21.02 2.77
N LEU A 115 3.04 21.13 3.10
CA LEU A 115 4.12 20.79 2.16
C LEU A 115 4.09 19.31 1.76
N SER A 116 3.94 18.40 2.73
CA SER A 116 3.85 16.96 2.50
C SER A 116 2.61 16.60 1.67
N GLY A 117 1.47 17.22 1.97
CA GLY A 117 0.23 17.07 1.23
C GLY A 117 0.34 17.56 -0.21
N MET A 118 0.96 18.71 -0.45
CA MET A 118 1.27 19.19 -1.80
C MET A 118 2.22 18.24 -2.54
N ALA A 119 3.25 17.70 -1.88
CA ALA A 119 4.19 16.78 -2.50
C ALA A 119 3.47 15.53 -3.03
N ASN A 120 2.58 14.95 -2.22
CA ASN A 120 1.82 13.74 -2.56
C ASN A 120 0.70 13.97 -3.60
N SER A 121 0.28 15.23 -3.79
CA SER A 121 -0.75 15.63 -4.76
C SER A 121 -0.18 16.39 -5.96
N ALA A 122 1.15 16.43 -6.08
CA ALA A 122 1.82 17.28 -7.04
C ALA A 122 1.44 16.96 -8.50
N PRO A 123 1.33 17.98 -9.36
CA PRO A 123 0.94 17.80 -10.76
C PRO A 123 2.01 17.08 -11.60
N SER A 124 3.24 16.98 -11.10
CA SER A 124 4.36 16.34 -11.78
C SER A 124 5.36 15.73 -10.80
N ALA A 125 6.15 14.78 -11.29
CA ALA A 125 7.18 14.11 -10.49
C ALA A 125 8.34 15.03 -10.06
N ASN A 126 8.60 16.08 -10.84
CA ASN A 126 9.61 17.08 -10.49
C ASN A 126 9.09 17.96 -9.36
N ARG A 127 7.86 18.46 -9.48
CA ARG A 127 7.25 19.25 -8.42
C ARG A 127 7.11 18.45 -7.11
N ALA A 128 6.75 17.17 -7.19
CA ALA A 128 6.74 16.28 -6.03
C ALA A 128 8.12 16.20 -5.36
N ALA A 129 9.18 16.04 -6.16
CA ALA A 129 10.54 15.92 -5.64
C ALA A 129 11.02 17.19 -4.96
N ASP A 130 10.79 18.35 -5.58
CA ASP A 130 11.16 19.65 -5.00
C ASP A 130 10.45 19.88 -3.65
N LEU A 131 9.17 19.51 -3.56
CA LEU A 131 8.38 19.64 -2.34
C LEU A 131 8.83 18.66 -1.25
N TYR A 132 9.06 17.39 -1.59
CA TYR A 132 9.61 16.42 -0.63
C TYR A 132 10.98 16.85 -0.12
N GLU A 133 11.86 17.34 -0.99
CA GLU A 133 13.17 17.88 -0.59
C GLU A 133 13.02 19.07 0.37
N GLN A 134 12.13 20.02 0.06
CA GLN A 134 11.86 21.18 0.91
C GLN A 134 11.43 20.78 2.32
N VAL A 135 10.46 19.87 2.47
CA VAL A 135 9.97 19.46 3.80
C VAL A 135 10.94 18.52 4.52
N ILE A 136 11.69 17.67 3.81
CA ILE A 136 12.77 16.87 4.42
C ILE A 136 13.86 17.78 4.98
N GLU A 137 14.30 18.79 4.24
CA GLU A 137 15.30 19.75 4.72
C GLU A 137 14.82 20.55 5.92
N LEU A 138 13.55 20.93 5.95
CA LEU A 138 12.93 21.60 7.09
C LEU A 138 13.02 20.74 8.34
N LEU A 139 12.66 19.46 8.24
CA LEU A 139 12.70 18.50 9.34
C LEU A 139 14.12 18.20 9.81
N ASP A 140 15.06 18.05 8.87
CA ASP A 140 16.48 17.83 9.19
C ASP A 140 17.07 19.05 9.94
N LYS A 141 16.74 20.29 9.51
CA LYS A 141 17.16 21.54 10.20
C LYS A 141 16.51 21.73 11.56
N GLN A 142 15.32 21.17 11.78
CA GLN A 142 14.60 21.20 13.06
C GLN A 142 15.03 20.08 14.02
N GLY A 143 15.97 19.22 13.63
CA GLY A 143 16.41 18.11 14.47
C GLY A 143 15.33 17.05 14.68
N LEU A 144 14.48 16.82 13.67
CA LEU A 144 13.42 15.81 13.67
C LEU A 144 13.72 14.65 12.71
N PRO A 145 14.84 13.90 12.91
CA PRO A 145 15.32 12.91 11.95
C PRO A 145 14.36 11.72 11.77
N LYS A 146 13.57 11.37 12.79
CA LYS A 146 12.53 10.34 12.69
C LYS A 146 11.46 10.73 11.69
N LEU A 147 10.94 11.95 11.80
CA LEU A 147 9.90 12.46 10.91
C LEU A 147 10.45 12.64 9.49
N ALA A 148 11.72 13.05 9.35
CA ALA A 148 12.39 13.09 8.06
C ALA A 148 12.51 11.68 7.43
N ALA A 149 12.82 10.65 8.21
CA ALA A 149 12.86 9.27 7.75
C ALA A 149 11.47 8.74 7.32
N ASP A 150 10.43 9.03 8.10
CA ASP A 150 9.04 8.70 7.76
C ASP A 150 8.61 9.31 6.43
N LEU A 151 8.99 10.57 6.21
CA LEU A 151 8.70 11.29 4.99
C LEU A 151 9.51 10.74 3.81
N LYS A 152 10.78 10.38 4.02
CA LYS A 152 11.62 9.68 3.01
C LYS A 152 10.99 8.35 2.61
N LEU A 153 10.49 7.54 3.55
CA LEU A 153 9.77 6.30 3.23
C LEU A 153 8.49 6.58 2.43
N SER A 154 7.73 7.61 2.80
CA SER A 154 6.51 8.01 2.08
C SER A 154 6.80 8.50 0.66
N ALA A 155 7.84 9.31 0.47
CA ALA A 155 8.32 9.75 -0.83
C ALA A 155 8.82 8.58 -1.67
N ALA A 156 9.56 7.64 -1.08
CA ALA A 156 10.01 6.43 -1.76
C ALA A 156 8.84 5.61 -2.30
N LYS A 157 7.80 5.43 -1.48
CA LYS A 157 6.56 4.77 -1.87
C LYS A 157 5.88 5.49 -3.04
N ASP A 158 5.69 6.80 -2.91
CA ASP A 158 5.04 7.64 -3.92
C ASP A 158 5.79 7.56 -5.27
N PHE A 159 7.11 7.76 -5.25
CA PHE A 159 7.95 7.68 -6.44
C PHE A 159 7.98 6.30 -7.09
N ALA A 160 7.93 5.23 -6.28
CA ALA A 160 7.90 3.86 -6.79
C ALA A 160 6.59 3.51 -7.51
N TYR A 161 5.45 3.95 -6.98
CA TYR A 161 4.13 3.55 -7.49
C TYR A 161 3.61 4.48 -8.59
N ASN A 162 3.89 5.78 -8.50
CA ASN A 162 3.28 6.77 -9.39
C ASN A 162 4.18 7.19 -10.55
N TYR A 163 5.47 6.84 -10.54
CA TYR A 163 6.44 7.35 -11.51
C TYR A 163 7.40 6.27 -12.03
N ARG A 164 7.97 6.51 -13.22
CA ARG A 164 8.94 5.61 -13.89
C ARG A 164 10.25 6.36 -14.19
N GLY A 165 11.29 5.64 -14.62
CA GLY A 165 12.54 6.24 -15.08
C GLY A 165 13.38 6.82 -13.93
N SER A 166 13.89 8.05 -14.09
CA SER A 166 14.82 8.69 -13.12
C SER A 166 14.26 8.76 -11.70
N LYS A 167 12.93 8.88 -11.56
CA LYS A 167 12.26 8.94 -10.25
C LYS A 167 12.28 7.62 -9.49
N TYR A 168 12.47 6.49 -10.18
CA TYR A 168 12.74 5.21 -9.52
C TYR A 168 14.08 5.25 -8.73
N LEU A 169 15.08 5.96 -9.24
CA LEU A 169 16.36 6.12 -8.54
C LEU A 169 16.21 7.01 -7.31
N THR A 170 15.42 8.09 -7.41
CA THR A 170 15.05 8.94 -6.27
C THR A 170 14.31 8.13 -5.20
N ALA A 171 13.34 7.31 -5.62
CA ALA A 171 12.60 6.42 -4.72
C ALA A 171 13.54 5.50 -3.93
N ARG A 172 14.48 4.86 -4.64
CA ARG A 172 15.48 3.98 -4.03
C ARG A 172 16.36 4.71 -3.03
N LYS A 173 16.86 5.91 -3.39
CA LYS A 173 17.70 6.73 -2.49
C LYS A 173 16.98 7.05 -1.19
N TYR A 174 15.71 7.49 -1.27
CA TYR A 174 14.95 7.79 -0.06
C TYR A 174 14.64 6.53 0.77
N LEU A 175 14.36 5.40 0.12
CA LEU A 175 14.17 4.14 0.82
C LEU A 175 15.42 3.70 1.58
N GLU A 176 16.59 3.76 0.93
CA GLU A 176 17.88 3.43 1.56
C GLU A 176 18.15 4.31 2.78
N GLN A 177 17.91 5.62 2.68
CA GLN A 177 18.09 6.56 3.80
C GLN A 177 17.11 6.31 4.95
N ALA A 178 15.84 6.05 4.66
CA ALA A 178 14.84 5.76 5.68
C ALA A 178 15.13 4.43 6.39
N ASP A 179 15.45 3.38 5.61
CA ASP A 179 15.77 2.06 6.13
C ASP A 179 17.04 2.05 7.00
N GLU A 180 18.06 2.81 6.60
CA GLU A 180 19.28 3.01 7.40
C GLU A 180 18.95 3.67 8.75
N TYR A 181 18.14 4.74 8.73
CA TYR A 181 17.72 5.40 9.97
C TYR A 181 16.94 4.43 10.87
N TYR A 182 15.95 3.72 10.34
CA TYR A 182 15.15 2.80 11.14
C TYR A 182 15.98 1.64 11.70
N SER A 183 16.88 1.07 10.91
CA SER A 183 17.72 -0.05 11.35
C SER A 183 18.66 0.35 12.50
N LYS A 184 19.09 1.61 12.56
CA LYS A 184 19.95 2.15 13.63
C LYS A 184 19.19 2.62 14.87
N ASN A 185 17.97 3.11 14.71
CA ASN A 185 17.29 3.89 15.76
C ASN A 185 15.98 3.29 16.26
N LEU A 186 15.39 2.31 15.55
CA LEU A 186 14.10 1.73 15.92
C LEU A 186 14.21 0.24 16.27
N PRO A 187 13.38 -0.25 17.23
CA PRO A 187 13.26 -1.68 17.52
C PRO A 187 12.92 -2.49 16.27
N GLU A 188 13.42 -3.73 16.19
CA GLU A 188 13.22 -4.63 15.05
C GLU A 188 11.74 -4.88 14.72
N ASN A 189 10.88 -4.93 15.74
CA ASN A 189 9.44 -5.16 15.61
C ASN A 189 8.62 -3.88 15.36
N SER A 190 9.26 -2.73 15.12
CA SER A 190 8.54 -1.48 14.82
C SER A 190 7.80 -1.55 13.48
N VAL A 191 6.62 -0.93 13.44
CA VAL A 191 5.76 -0.85 12.25
C VAL A 191 6.49 -0.19 11.07
N GLU A 192 7.32 0.81 11.34
CA GLU A 192 8.15 1.50 10.35
C GLU A 192 9.15 0.54 9.67
N ARG A 193 9.82 -0.32 10.45
CA ARG A 193 10.75 -1.30 9.89
C ARG A 193 10.05 -2.35 9.05
N ILE A 194 8.88 -2.83 9.49
CA ILE A 194 8.06 -3.76 8.70
C ILE A 194 7.64 -3.12 7.37
N LYS A 195 7.20 -1.85 7.37
CA LYS A 195 6.86 -1.13 6.14
C LYS A 195 8.05 -0.97 5.21
N ALA A 196 9.22 -0.64 5.76
CA ALA A 196 10.46 -0.56 4.99
C ALA A 196 10.84 -1.92 4.39
N ASP A 197 10.70 -3.01 5.14
CA ASP A 197 10.95 -4.38 4.66
C ASP A 197 10.16 -4.75 3.43
N PHE A 198 8.85 -4.50 3.44
CA PHE A 198 8.02 -4.74 2.27
C PHE A 198 8.48 -3.95 1.04
N LEU A 199 8.86 -2.68 1.23
CA LEU A 199 9.28 -1.83 0.12
C LEU A 199 10.67 -2.23 -0.39
N VAL A 200 11.63 -2.52 0.49
CA VAL A 200 12.96 -3.03 0.11
C VAL A 200 12.82 -4.35 -0.64
N ALA A 201 11.99 -5.27 -0.13
CA ALA A 201 11.72 -6.54 -0.80
C ALA A 201 11.13 -6.35 -2.20
N ALA A 202 10.18 -5.41 -2.36
CA ALA A 202 9.60 -5.09 -3.67
C ALA A 202 10.65 -4.55 -4.67
N PHE A 203 11.52 -3.64 -4.23
CA PHE A 203 12.62 -3.11 -5.06
C PHE A 203 13.64 -4.19 -5.43
N ALA A 204 14.00 -5.05 -4.47
CA ALA A 204 14.91 -6.16 -4.67
C ALA A 204 14.34 -7.18 -5.67
N GLN A 205 13.07 -7.57 -5.50
CA GLN A 205 12.35 -8.44 -6.43
C GLN A 205 12.30 -7.86 -7.85
N GLY A 206 11.99 -6.56 -7.99
CA GLY A 206 11.98 -5.88 -9.30
C GLY A 206 13.35 -5.87 -9.99
N LYS A 207 14.43 -6.00 -9.23
CA LYS A 207 15.81 -6.15 -9.72
C LYS A 207 16.29 -7.60 -9.79
N LYS A 208 15.40 -8.58 -9.61
CA LYS A 208 15.69 -10.03 -9.55
C LYS A 208 16.72 -10.40 -8.48
N ARG A 209 16.84 -9.59 -7.42
CA ARG A 209 17.66 -9.88 -6.23
C ARG A 209 16.78 -10.64 -5.23
N TYR A 210 16.38 -11.85 -5.59
CA TYR A 210 15.39 -12.60 -4.83
C TYR A 210 15.88 -12.96 -3.43
N SER A 211 17.17 -13.29 -3.27
CA SER A 211 17.77 -13.52 -1.95
C SER A 211 17.59 -12.36 -0.97
N THR A 212 17.85 -11.11 -1.40
CA THR A 212 17.60 -9.92 -0.59
C THR A 212 16.12 -9.73 -0.29
N ALA A 213 15.23 -9.98 -1.26
CA ALA A 213 13.79 -9.88 -1.02
C ALA A 213 13.29 -10.90 0.01
N ILE A 214 13.80 -12.13 -0.07
CA ILE A 214 13.52 -13.23 0.87
C ILE A 214 14.00 -12.85 2.27
N GLU A 215 15.23 -12.39 2.42
CA GLU A 215 15.80 -11.97 3.71
C GLU A 215 14.90 -10.94 4.41
N ARG A 216 14.48 -9.91 3.68
CA ARG A 216 13.66 -8.83 4.24
C ARG A 216 12.25 -9.29 4.60
N LEU A 217 11.62 -10.16 3.81
CA LEU A 217 10.29 -10.69 4.13
C LEU A 217 10.31 -11.73 5.25
N ASN A 218 11.38 -12.52 5.38
CA ASN A 218 11.56 -13.42 6.52
C ASN A 218 11.70 -12.63 7.83
N ARG A 219 12.31 -11.44 7.79
CA ARG A 219 12.30 -10.54 8.95
C ARG A 219 10.88 -10.13 9.34
N VAL A 220 10.02 -9.85 8.37
CA VAL A 220 8.61 -9.54 8.63
C VAL A 220 7.92 -10.72 9.32
N VAL A 221 8.00 -11.92 8.74
CA VAL A 221 7.39 -13.13 9.31
C VAL A 221 7.88 -13.40 10.74
N SER A 222 9.20 -13.33 10.96
CA SER A 222 9.83 -13.55 12.27
C SER A 222 9.35 -12.58 13.36
N VAL A 223 8.99 -11.34 12.99
CA VAL A 223 8.42 -10.37 13.94
C VAL A 223 7.00 -10.80 14.37
N PHE A 224 6.16 -11.23 13.43
CA PHE A 224 4.79 -11.67 13.73
C PHE A 224 4.77 -12.98 14.52
N ASP A 225 5.62 -13.95 14.18
CA ASP A 225 5.75 -15.24 14.89
C ASP A 225 6.09 -15.08 16.39
N LYS A 226 6.78 -13.99 16.77
CA LYS A 226 7.33 -13.80 18.12
C LYS A 226 6.51 -12.85 19.00
N GLU A 227 5.95 -11.79 18.44
CA GLU A 227 5.59 -10.60 19.21
C GLU A 227 4.08 -10.26 19.18
N LEU A 228 3.29 -10.83 18.26
CA LEU A 228 1.95 -10.31 17.97
C LEU A 228 0.89 -11.40 17.77
N SER A 229 -0.33 -11.11 18.25
CA SER A 229 -1.58 -11.78 17.85
C SER A 229 -2.36 -10.98 16.78
N PHE A 230 -1.69 -10.07 16.05
CA PHE A 230 -2.36 -8.98 15.31
C PHE A 230 -2.16 -9.02 13.79
N ASP A 231 -3.26 -8.73 13.09
CA ASP A 231 -3.48 -8.55 11.64
C ASP A 231 -2.78 -9.53 10.70
N HIS A 232 -3.45 -10.67 10.48
CA HIS A 232 -3.08 -11.69 9.52
C HIS A 232 -2.72 -11.12 8.14
N GLN A 233 -3.21 -9.94 7.74
CA GLN A 233 -3.02 -9.46 6.37
C GLN A 233 -1.55 -9.14 6.02
N ALA A 234 -0.79 -8.53 6.94
CA ALA A 234 0.60 -8.18 6.68
C ALA A 234 1.49 -9.44 6.66
N GLU A 235 1.35 -10.27 7.70
CA GLU A 235 2.05 -11.55 7.81
C GLU A 235 1.75 -12.44 6.59
N LEU A 236 0.47 -12.64 6.27
CA LEU A 236 0.03 -13.30 5.05
C LEU A 236 0.70 -12.74 3.81
N SER A 237 0.70 -11.41 3.65
CA SER A 237 1.29 -10.77 2.47
C SER A 237 2.77 -11.09 2.37
N ALA A 238 3.48 -11.22 3.49
CA ALA A 238 4.87 -11.67 3.52
C ALA A 238 4.99 -13.14 3.11
N HIS A 239 4.22 -14.06 3.72
CA HIS A 239 4.23 -15.48 3.35
C HIS A 239 3.90 -15.71 1.88
N SER A 240 2.84 -15.08 1.37
CA SER A 240 2.42 -15.18 -0.02
C SER A 240 3.53 -14.75 -0.99
N LYS A 241 4.22 -13.64 -0.68
CA LYS A 241 5.37 -13.18 -1.46
C LYS A 241 6.55 -14.13 -1.34
N LEU A 242 6.81 -14.69 -0.16
CA LEU A 242 7.89 -15.66 0.07
C LEU A 242 7.67 -16.95 -0.73
N VAL A 243 6.45 -17.47 -0.83
CA VAL A 243 6.12 -18.60 -1.72
C VAL A 243 6.62 -18.32 -3.14
N TYR A 244 6.26 -17.17 -3.71
CA TYR A 244 6.71 -16.79 -5.05
C TYR A 244 8.24 -16.69 -5.15
N LEU A 245 8.88 -16.03 -4.17
CA LEU A 245 10.32 -15.78 -4.22
C LEU A 245 11.15 -17.05 -4.06
N TYR A 246 10.75 -17.95 -3.16
CA TYR A 246 11.42 -19.23 -2.95
C TYR A 246 11.28 -20.15 -4.17
N GLU A 247 10.11 -20.21 -4.82
CA GLU A 247 9.97 -20.95 -6.08
C GLU A 247 10.87 -20.36 -7.19
N LYS A 248 11.07 -19.03 -7.23
CA LYS A 248 12.00 -18.40 -8.18
C LYS A 248 13.47 -18.71 -7.93
N GLU A 249 13.85 -19.04 -6.71
CA GLU A 249 15.20 -19.51 -6.35
C GLU A 249 15.32 -21.05 -6.42
N GLY A 250 14.25 -21.76 -6.80
CA GLY A 250 14.24 -23.23 -6.85
C GLY A 250 14.18 -23.91 -5.47
N GLN A 251 13.77 -23.17 -4.43
CA GLN A 251 13.68 -23.63 -3.05
C GLN A 251 12.24 -24.04 -2.70
N SER A 252 11.68 -25.02 -3.42
CA SER A 252 10.27 -25.41 -3.29
C SER A 252 9.89 -25.94 -1.89
N ASP A 253 10.84 -26.52 -1.15
CA ASP A 253 10.61 -26.96 0.23
C ASP A 253 10.37 -25.78 1.18
N GLU A 254 11.09 -24.67 1.01
CA GLU A 254 10.87 -23.44 1.78
C GLU A 254 9.55 -22.78 1.39
N ALA A 255 9.24 -22.73 0.09
CA ALA A 255 7.94 -22.24 -0.40
C ALA A 255 6.78 -23.04 0.24
N THR A 256 6.92 -24.36 0.35
CA THR A 256 5.95 -25.25 0.97
C THR A 256 5.71 -24.90 2.44
N LYS A 257 6.75 -24.57 3.21
CA LYS A 257 6.60 -24.13 4.60
C LYS A 257 5.72 -22.88 4.71
N HIS A 258 5.87 -21.92 3.80
CA HIS A 258 5.02 -20.72 3.79
C HIS A 258 3.58 -21.02 3.37
N CYS A 259 3.33 -21.95 2.44
CA CYS A 259 1.97 -22.42 2.13
C CYS A 259 1.30 -23.06 3.35
N ILE A 260 2.03 -23.91 4.08
CA ILE A 260 1.53 -24.55 5.32
C ILE A 260 1.27 -23.50 6.41
N ALA A 261 2.13 -22.49 6.54
CA ALA A 261 1.91 -21.40 7.49
C ALA A 261 0.64 -20.60 7.15
N ILE A 262 0.44 -20.24 5.87
CA ILE A 262 -0.79 -19.60 5.39
C ILE A 262 -2.02 -20.45 5.72
N ALA A 263 -1.94 -21.77 5.54
CA ALA A 263 -3.02 -22.69 5.85
C ALA A 263 -3.33 -22.80 7.36
N LYS A 264 -2.36 -22.50 8.22
CA LYS A 264 -2.49 -22.52 9.69
C LYS A 264 -2.92 -21.18 10.29
N MET A 265 -2.87 -20.09 9.54
CA MET A 265 -3.35 -18.78 10.00
C MET A 265 -4.88 -18.83 10.14
N VAL A 266 -5.40 -18.64 11.35
CA VAL A 266 -6.84 -18.66 11.67
C VAL A 266 -7.22 -17.35 12.38
N PRO A 267 -8.37 -16.74 12.09
CA PRO A 267 -9.34 -17.08 11.05
C PRO A 267 -9.17 -16.14 9.85
N TRP A 268 -8.86 -16.73 8.70
CA TRP A 268 -9.50 -16.27 7.47
C TRP A 268 -11.02 -16.26 7.66
N LYS A 269 -11.76 -15.52 6.83
CA LYS A 269 -13.23 -15.66 6.80
C LYS A 269 -13.57 -17.16 6.84
N GLU A 270 -14.49 -17.56 7.72
CA GLU A 270 -14.83 -18.98 7.97
C GLU A 270 -15.04 -19.75 6.66
N ASP A 271 -15.54 -19.04 5.65
CA ASP A 271 -15.58 -19.45 4.26
C ASP A 271 -14.70 -18.53 3.38
N GLN A 272 -13.65 -19.11 2.79
CA GLN A 272 -12.76 -18.44 1.84
C GLN A 272 -12.45 -19.36 0.66
N GLU A 273 -12.59 -18.84 -0.56
CA GLU A 273 -12.18 -19.53 -1.78
C GLU A 273 -10.66 -19.55 -1.96
N GLN A 274 -10.17 -20.61 -2.62
CA GLN A 274 -8.77 -20.76 -2.99
C GLN A 274 -8.30 -19.62 -3.89
N THR A 275 -7.10 -19.09 -3.59
CA THR A 275 -6.52 -17.96 -4.33
C THR A 275 -5.10 -18.31 -4.79
N PRO A 276 -4.73 -18.08 -6.07
CA PRO A 276 -3.39 -18.43 -6.55
C PRO A 276 -2.30 -17.58 -5.87
N LEU A 277 -1.25 -18.24 -5.36
CA LEU A 277 -0.07 -17.62 -4.75
C LEU A 277 1.13 -17.59 -5.71
N TYR A 278 1.33 -18.67 -6.47
CA TYR A 278 2.39 -18.78 -7.47
C TYR A 278 1.85 -19.45 -8.73
N ARG A 279 2.19 -18.89 -9.90
CA ARG A 279 1.87 -19.46 -11.21
C ARG A 279 3.09 -19.38 -12.11
N GLU A 280 3.56 -20.55 -12.54
CA GLU A 280 4.54 -20.66 -13.62
C GLU A 280 3.81 -20.59 -14.96
N PRO A 281 4.18 -19.69 -15.89
CA PRO A 281 3.64 -19.75 -17.24
C PRO A 281 4.13 -21.02 -17.94
N PRO A 282 3.30 -21.63 -18.81
CA PRO A 282 3.73 -22.80 -19.56
C PRO A 282 4.78 -22.43 -20.62
N GLU A 283 5.73 -23.32 -20.83
CA GLU A 283 6.70 -23.17 -21.92
C GLU A 283 6.00 -23.35 -23.27
N TYR A 284 6.32 -22.48 -24.22
CA TYR A 284 5.79 -22.63 -25.58
C TYR A 284 6.56 -23.74 -26.31
N PRO A 285 5.91 -24.83 -26.76
CA PRO A 285 6.60 -25.89 -27.49
C PRO A 285 7.29 -25.36 -28.75
N MET A 286 8.60 -25.60 -28.89
CA MET A 286 9.41 -25.04 -29.99
C MET A 286 8.89 -25.44 -31.38
N ASN A 287 8.34 -26.64 -31.53
CA ASN A 287 7.71 -27.09 -32.78
C ASN A 287 6.45 -26.27 -33.13
N LYS A 288 5.68 -25.81 -32.14
CA LYS A 288 4.50 -24.95 -32.33
C LYS A 288 4.89 -23.51 -32.63
N VAL A 289 5.96 -23.00 -32.01
CA VAL A 289 6.56 -21.70 -32.36
C VAL A 289 6.96 -21.67 -33.84
N LYS A 290 7.72 -22.68 -34.31
CA LYS A 290 8.16 -22.80 -35.71
C LYS A 290 6.98 -22.84 -36.69
N GLN A 291 5.87 -23.45 -36.29
CA GLN A 291 4.65 -23.57 -37.10
C GLN A 291 3.71 -22.37 -37.00
N ARG A 292 4.07 -21.35 -36.19
CA ARG A 292 3.21 -20.21 -35.88
C ARG A 292 1.79 -20.60 -35.42
N ARG A 293 1.69 -21.66 -34.63
CA ARG A 293 0.40 -22.20 -34.19
C ARG A 293 0.07 -21.73 -32.80
N ASP A 294 -1.10 -21.11 -32.64
CA ASP A 294 -1.70 -20.77 -31.35
C ASP A 294 -2.60 -21.90 -30.84
N GLY A 295 -2.94 -21.83 -29.56
CA GLY A 295 -3.79 -22.80 -28.90
C GLY A 295 -4.24 -22.37 -27.52
N TYR A 296 -4.98 -23.26 -26.87
CA TYR A 296 -5.33 -23.12 -25.47
C TYR A 296 -5.47 -24.50 -24.84
N VAL A 297 -5.36 -24.56 -23.52
CA VAL A 297 -5.61 -25.76 -22.72
C VAL A 297 -6.46 -25.34 -21.53
N GLN A 298 -7.66 -25.90 -21.43
CA GLN A 298 -8.51 -25.83 -20.24
C GLN A 298 -8.25 -27.09 -19.41
N MET A 299 -7.97 -26.89 -18.13
CA MET A 299 -7.72 -27.97 -17.17
C MET A 299 -8.61 -27.82 -15.95
N ARG A 300 -9.01 -28.95 -15.40
CA ARG A 300 -9.58 -29.10 -14.08
C ARG A 300 -8.54 -29.71 -13.16
N PHE A 301 -8.47 -29.29 -11.92
CA PHE A 301 -7.51 -29.80 -10.95
C PHE A 301 -8.01 -29.55 -9.53
N ASP A 302 -7.41 -30.24 -8.57
CA ASP A 302 -7.69 -30.06 -7.16
C ASP A 302 -6.60 -29.21 -6.50
N VAL A 303 -7.01 -28.28 -5.64
CA VAL A 303 -6.15 -27.57 -4.71
C VAL A 303 -6.21 -28.30 -3.38
N SER A 304 -5.08 -28.85 -2.93
CA SER A 304 -5.00 -29.57 -1.67
C SER A 304 -5.07 -28.64 -0.46
N LYS A 305 -5.24 -29.22 0.74
CA LYS A 305 -5.29 -28.48 2.02
C LYS A 305 -4.02 -27.68 2.33
N THR A 306 -2.92 -27.98 1.66
CA THR A 306 -1.64 -27.28 1.78
C THR A 306 -1.33 -26.42 0.54
N GLY A 307 -2.28 -26.30 -0.39
CA GLY A 307 -2.16 -25.39 -1.53
C GLY A 307 -1.47 -25.96 -2.77
N PHE A 308 -1.23 -27.27 -2.84
CA PHE A 308 -0.68 -27.91 -4.04
C PHE A 308 -1.76 -28.13 -5.09
N VAL A 309 -1.35 -28.05 -6.35
CA VAL A 309 -2.17 -28.46 -7.48
C VAL A 309 -1.98 -29.95 -7.72
N GLU A 310 -3.07 -30.71 -7.66
CA GLU A 310 -3.13 -32.17 -7.78
C GLU A 310 -4.24 -32.56 -8.77
N ASN A 311 -4.28 -33.83 -9.19
CA ASN A 311 -5.35 -34.39 -10.04
C ASN A 311 -5.65 -33.57 -11.32
N ILE A 312 -4.60 -33.09 -12.00
CA ILE A 312 -4.74 -32.26 -13.20
C ILE A 312 -5.33 -33.08 -14.35
N GLU A 313 -6.49 -32.66 -14.84
CA GLU A 313 -7.20 -33.24 -15.97
C GLU A 313 -7.36 -32.20 -17.07
N VAL A 314 -6.97 -32.54 -18.30
CA VAL A 314 -7.26 -31.70 -19.48
C VAL A 314 -8.70 -31.95 -19.91
N ILE A 315 -9.57 -30.96 -19.71
CA ILE A 315 -10.99 -31.05 -20.06
C ILE A 315 -11.27 -30.59 -21.49
N LYS A 316 -10.44 -29.67 -22.03
CA LYS A 316 -10.58 -29.16 -23.39
C LYS A 316 -9.26 -28.55 -23.87
N SER A 317 -8.90 -28.74 -25.13
CA SER A 317 -7.72 -28.09 -25.68
C SER A 317 -7.86 -27.75 -27.17
N LYS A 318 -7.01 -26.84 -27.64
CA LYS A 318 -6.80 -26.54 -29.05
C LYS A 318 -5.30 -26.39 -29.30
N GLY A 319 -4.83 -26.94 -30.41
CA GLY A 319 -3.44 -26.82 -30.84
C GLY A 319 -2.58 -28.06 -30.58
N GLY A 320 -3.15 -29.09 -29.93
CA GLY A 320 -2.62 -30.45 -29.84
C GLY A 320 -1.83 -30.74 -28.56
N THR A 321 -1.50 -32.02 -28.37
CA THR A 321 -0.94 -32.61 -27.13
C THR A 321 0.35 -31.96 -26.62
N ALA A 322 1.12 -31.31 -27.49
CA ALA A 322 2.30 -30.56 -27.06
C ALA A 322 1.93 -29.38 -26.13
N PHE A 323 0.82 -28.69 -26.38
CA PHE A 323 0.36 -27.63 -25.48
C PHE A 323 -0.17 -28.21 -24.17
N GLU A 324 -0.95 -29.30 -24.24
CA GLU A 324 -1.46 -29.99 -23.05
C GLU A 324 -0.32 -30.38 -22.11
N ARG A 325 0.74 -31.00 -22.65
CA ARG A 325 1.90 -31.43 -21.86
C ARG A 325 2.61 -30.26 -21.17
N GLU A 326 2.86 -29.16 -21.88
CA GLU A 326 3.54 -28.01 -21.27
C GLU A 326 2.61 -27.24 -20.31
N ALA A 327 1.29 -27.27 -20.54
CA ALA A 327 0.30 -26.74 -19.62
C ALA A 327 0.27 -27.52 -18.30
N VAL A 328 0.21 -28.87 -18.35
CA VAL A 328 0.22 -29.73 -17.17
C VAL A 328 1.50 -29.55 -16.36
N LYS A 329 2.68 -29.59 -17.01
CA LYS A 329 3.97 -29.35 -16.34
C LYS A 329 4.06 -27.99 -15.64
N ALA A 330 3.42 -26.97 -16.20
CA ALA A 330 3.38 -25.65 -15.59
C ALA A 330 2.48 -25.65 -14.35
N MET A 331 1.30 -26.27 -14.47
CA MET A 331 0.31 -26.40 -13.39
C MET A 331 0.85 -27.16 -12.18
N GLU A 332 1.65 -28.20 -12.37
CA GLU A 332 2.32 -28.94 -11.27
C GLU A 332 3.17 -28.03 -10.36
N LYS A 333 3.66 -26.92 -10.91
CA LYS A 333 4.45 -25.93 -10.16
C LYS A 333 3.60 -24.86 -9.49
N TRP A 334 2.30 -24.78 -9.76
CA TRP A 334 1.45 -23.75 -9.19
C TRP A 334 1.24 -23.97 -7.69
N ARG A 335 0.98 -22.87 -6.98
CA ARG A 335 0.66 -22.86 -5.54
C ARG A 335 -0.54 -21.99 -5.29
N TYR A 336 -1.40 -22.40 -4.36
CA TYR A 336 -2.62 -21.71 -3.97
C TYR A 336 -2.68 -21.51 -2.45
N ALA A 337 -3.36 -20.46 -2.00
CA ALA A 337 -3.94 -20.43 -0.68
C ALA A 337 -5.12 -21.40 -0.68
N PRO A 338 -5.22 -22.34 0.28
CA PRO A 338 -6.31 -23.32 0.32
C PRO A 338 -7.69 -22.69 0.43
N LYS A 339 -8.72 -23.45 0.05
CA LYS A 339 -10.11 -23.14 0.39
C LYS A 339 -10.37 -23.45 1.86
N PHE A 340 -11.14 -22.60 2.53
CA PHE A 340 -11.63 -22.85 3.89
C PHE A 340 -13.15 -22.96 3.88
N GLU A 341 -13.67 -23.94 4.62
CA GLU A 341 -15.08 -24.10 4.95
C GLU A 341 -15.20 -24.36 6.46
N ASN A 342 -16.02 -23.58 7.16
CA ASN A 342 -16.14 -23.63 8.62
C ASN A 342 -14.79 -23.56 9.34
N GLY A 343 -13.86 -22.74 8.83
CA GLY A 343 -12.52 -22.56 9.41
C GLY A 343 -11.56 -23.73 9.21
N GLN A 344 -11.92 -24.77 8.44
CA GLN A 344 -11.02 -25.88 8.10
C GLN A 344 -10.62 -25.83 6.64
N ALA A 345 -9.33 -26.04 6.36
CA ALA A 345 -8.83 -26.17 5.00
C ALA A 345 -9.41 -27.44 4.35
N VAL A 346 -10.02 -27.28 3.18
CA VAL A 346 -10.62 -28.37 2.39
C VAL A 346 -9.98 -28.45 1.01
N VAL A 347 -10.08 -29.64 0.39
CA VAL A 347 -9.69 -29.81 -1.01
C VAL A 347 -10.74 -29.12 -1.88
N ALA A 348 -10.30 -28.35 -2.88
CA ALA A 348 -11.19 -27.61 -3.76
C ALA A 348 -10.84 -27.81 -5.23
N THR A 349 -11.83 -28.16 -6.04
CA THR A 349 -11.66 -28.32 -7.48
C THR A 349 -11.79 -26.97 -8.19
N THR A 350 -10.83 -26.64 -9.05
CA THR A 350 -10.81 -25.43 -9.88
C THR A 350 -10.62 -25.79 -11.34
N GLU A 351 -11.13 -24.91 -12.22
CA GLU A 351 -10.82 -24.94 -13.64
C GLU A 351 -10.05 -23.68 -14.06
N VAL A 352 -9.09 -23.84 -14.97
CA VAL A 352 -8.33 -22.73 -15.55
C VAL A 352 -8.10 -22.95 -17.04
N GLN A 353 -8.01 -21.86 -17.80
CA GLN A 353 -7.55 -21.87 -19.19
C GLN A 353 -6.17 -21.22 -19.30
N LEU A 354 -5.24 -21.92 -19.95
CA LEU A 354 -3.96 -21.38 -20.38
C LEU A 354 -3.98 -21.14 -21.89
N ASP A 355 -3.68 -19.91 -22.30
CA ASP A 355 -3.61 -19.51 -23.70
C ASP A 355 -2.16 -19.55 -24.20
N PHE A 356 -1.96 -20.17 -25.36
CA PHE A 356 -0.70 -20.17 -26.09
C PHE A 356 -0.85 -19.26 -27.31
N ARG A 357 -0.25 -18.07 -27.25
CA ARG A 357 -0.27 -17.09 -28.35
C ARG A 357 1.13 -16.64 -28.70
N ILE A 358 1.39 -16.49 -30.00
CA ILE A 358 2.66 -15.96 -30.49
C ILE A 358 2.59 -14.43 -30.56
N GLY A 359 3.50 -13.74 -29.85
CA GLY A 359 3.66 -12.29 -29.93
C GLY A 359 2.88 -11.47 -28.90
N SER A 360 2.49 -12.08 -27.77
CA SER A 360 1.96 -11.38 -26.59
C SER A 360 3.04 -10.72 -25.74
#